data_AF-A0A662LH74-F1
#
_entry.id   AF-A0A662LH74-F1
#
_cell.length_a   1.000
_cell.length_b   1.000
_cell.length_c   1.000
_cell.angle_alpha   90.00
_cell.angle_beta   90.00
_cell.angle_gamma   90.00
#
_symmetry.space_group_name_H-M   'P 1'
#
loop_
_entity.id
_entity.type
_entity.pdbx_description
1 polymer ?
#
loop_
_entity_poly.entity_id
_entity_poly.type
_entity_poly.pdbx_seq_one_letter_code
_entity_poly.pdbx_strand_id
1 'polypeptide(L)'
;MTKISWIIPVVVAILVLATILILPSHKNQIKNAKPLVFIDTPRSGERVYGIVILSGRSKDPDGKVKVVEVKVDDGEWEQAHGTLNWSFYVDTRDLENGWHTIYVRSFDGHLYSEIARISLLIENEIITDVHRWGLFVAVANVEDIETKLGNGMLNLAEDMARYFISNLGYPASHITILFDDGWIRDEKGERICTLQDRVNRIDYVTYGPATKDYLVRSIERLKEEANKYRDSEVFIWISGHGVGEEGSIGRKLIGRSEVVLWDSTITDRELGDLLDDLKAELCLIVDACYSGEFANRLIFGIPSILKSGIPKDGRIVITGESRFSKGYASTISGPLFTRLWFEGLKTGKADGFKGGVLKLGRRTHLRFFRDGRVSVEEAFYYARCMIRKNYKEFILMQPQINDCYPYRFPFNMGEMFLGD
;
A
#
# COMPACT_ATOMS: atom_id res chain seq x y z
N MET A 1 38.39 -88.42 -17.38
CA MET A 1 38.37 -87.26 -18.32
C MET A 1 36.89 -86.89 -18.44
N THR A 2 36.33 -85.82 -17.86
CA THR A 2 36.53 -84.39 -18.11
C THR A 2 35.65 -83.62 -17.11
N LYS A 3 36.19 -82.91 -16.11
CA LYS A 3 35.39 -81.99 -15.26
C LYS A 3 36.19 -80.81 -14.70
N ILE A 4 37.11 -80.21 -15.47
CA ILE A 4 37.83 -78.99 -15.02
C ILE A 4 38.10 -78.07 -16.24
N SER A 5 37.07 -77.78 -17.05
CA SER A 5 37.20 -76.84 -18.20
C SER A 5 36.52 -75.50 -17.93
N TRP A 6 35.47 -75.48 -17.10
CA TRP A 6 34.65 -74.29 -16.87
C TRP A 6 35.06 -73.44 -15.66
N ILE A 7 35.93 -73.95 -14.78
CA ILE A 7 36.32 -73.25 -13.54
C ILE A 7 37.22 -72.05 -13.84
N ILE A 8 38.19 -72.21 -14.74
CA ILE A 8 39.13 -71.16 -15.11
C ILE A 8 38.43 -69.94 -15.76
N PRO A 9 37.57 -70.10 -16.78
CA PRO A 9 36.87 -68.95 -17.37
C PRO A 9 35.88 -68.29 -16.40
N VAL A 10 35.27 -69.04 -15.48
CA VAL A 10 34.38 -68.48 -14.45
C VAL A 10 35.16 -67.69 -13.40
N VAL A 11 36.31 -68.20 -12.93
CA VAL A 11 37.16 -67.49 -11.97
C VAL A 11 37.76 -66.22 -12.60
N VAL A 12 38.18 -66.28 -13.87
CA VAL A 12 38.65 -65.10 -14.62
C VAL A 12 37.50 -64.10 -14.83
N ALA A 13 36.30 -64.55 -15.19
CA ALA A 13 35.14 -63.68 -15.33
C ALA A 13 34.74 -63.01 -13.99
N ILE A 14 34.80 -63.74 -12.88
CA ILE A 14 34.53 -63.22 -11.54
C ILE A 14 35.61 -62.22 -11.11
N LEU A 15 36.89 -62.50 -11.37
CA LEU A 15 37.99 -61.58 -11.07
C LEU A 15 37.90 -60.30 -11.92
N VAL A 16 37.54 -60.41 -13.19
CA VAL A 16 37.31 -59.25 -14.07
C VAL A 16 36.10 -58.44 -13.60
N LEU A 17 34.97 -59.09 -13.26
CA LEU A 17 33.81 -58.40 -12.67
C LEU A 17 34.16 -57.73 -11.34
N ALA A 18 34.94 -58.39 -10.48
CA ALA A 18 35.38 -57.84 -9.20
C ALA A 18 36.29 -56.61 -9.41
N THR A 19 37.17 -56.63 -10.42
CA THR A 19 37.98 -55.44 -10.74
C THR A 19 37.16 -54.28 -11.31
N ILE A 20 36.08 -54.55 -12.08
CA ILE A 20 35.16 -53.52 -12.57
C ILE A 20 34.32 -52.93 -11.43
N LEU A 21 33.99 -53.73 -10.40
CA LEU A 21 33.28 -53.31 -9.19
C LEU A 21 34.16 -52.58 -8.16
N ILE A 22 35.49 -52.73 -8.23
CA ILE A 22 36.47 -52.10 -7.31
C ILE A 22 37.11 -50.85 -7.94
N LEU A 23 36.83 -50.53 -9.21
CA LEU A 23 37.18 -49.22 -9.74
C LEU A 23 36.53 -48.15 -8.83
N PRO A 24 37.32 -47.31 -8.13
CA PRO A 24 36.73 -46.21 -7.39
C PRO A 24 35.95 -45.40 -8.42
N SER A 25 34.64 -45.28 -8.20
CA SER A 25 33.83 -44.31 -8.91
C SER A 25 34.51 -42.98 -8.67
N HIS A 26 35.26 -42.49 -9.66
CA HIS A 26 35.73 -41.13 -9.68
C HIS A 26 34.46 -40.31 -9.94
N LYS A 27 33.69 -40.07 -8.87
CA LYS A 27 32.70 -39.01 -8.87
C LYS A 27 33.51 -37.77 -9.22
N ASN A 28 33.41 -37.32 -10.47
CA ASN A 28 33.77 -35.95 -10.80
C ASN A 28 33.01 -35.08 -9.80
N GLN A 29 33.68 -34.63 -8.75
CA GLN A 29 33.17 -33.55 -7.91
C GLN A 29 33.13 -32.36 -8.86
N ILE A 30 31.95 -32.09 -9.41
CA ILE A 30 31.68 -30.82 -10.07
C ILE A 30 31.91 -29.80 -8.97
N LYS A 31 33.04 -29.07 -9.08
CA LYS A 31 33.35 -27.99 -8.15
C LYS A 31 32.27 -26.93 -8.33
N ASN A 32 31.50 -26.70 -7.26
CA ASN A 32 30.44 -25.71 -7.22
C ASN A 32 30.96 -24.35 -7.71
N ALA A 33 30.32 -23.76 -8.71
CA ALA A 33 30.60 -22.40 -9.15
C ALA A 33 29.98 -21.39 -8.17
N LYS A 34 30.46 -20.13 -8.16
CA LYS A 34 29.80 -19.09 -7.38
C LYS A 34 28.52 -18.65 -8.09
N PRO A 35 27.46 -18.29 -7.36
CA PRO A 35 26.31 -17.64 -7.96
C PRO A 35 26.68 -16.23 -8.45
N LEU A 36 25.81 -15.66 -9.28
CA LEU A 36 25.85 -14.30 -9.79
C LEU A 36 24.69 -13.49 -9.23
N VAL A 37 24.89 -12.19 -9.06
CA VAL A 37 23.85 -11.24 -8.68
C VAL A 37 24.00 -9.93 -9.46
N PHE A 38 22.88 -9.35 -9.84
CA PHE A 38 22.78 -8.11 -10.62
C PHE A 38 21.73 -7.21 -9.99
N ILE A 39 22.03 -5.91 -9.90
CA ILE A 39 21.09 -4.87 -9.48
C ILE A 39 20.58 -4.20 -10.75
N ASP A 40 19.27 -4.23 -10.99
CA ASP A 40 18.65 -3.68 -12.20
C ASP A 40 18.17 -2.22 -11.95
N THR A 41 17.56 -1.96 -10.79
CA THR A 41 17.09 -0.62 -10.36
C THR A 41 17.29 -0.45 -8.84
N PRO A 42 17.61 0.77 -8.35
CA PRO A 42 18.03 1.96 -9.11
C PRO A 42 19.44 1.80 -9.68
N ARG A 43 19.83 2.68 -10.61
CA ARG A 43 21.22 2.69 -11.11
C ARG A 43 22.12 3.47 -10.16
N SER A 44 23.41 3.11 -10.17
CA SER A 44 24.42 3.87 -9.44
C SER A 44 24.47 5.33 -9.92
N GLY A 45 24.47 6.26 -8.97
CA GLY A 45 24.44 7.69 -9.19
C GLY A 45 23.04 8.32 -9.15
N GLU A 46 21.98 7.51 -9.07
CA GLU A 46 20.60 8.03 -9.04
C GLU A 46 20.28 8.75 -7.73
N ARG A 47 19.47 9.80 -7.87
CA ARG A 47 18.86 10.55 -6.76
C ARG A 47 17.60 9.83 -6.31
N VAL A 48 17.47 9.59 -5.01
CA VAL A 48 16.37 8.83 -4.41
C VAL A 48 15.88 9.49 -3.12
N TYR A 49 14.63 9.21 -2.75
CA TYR A 49 13.96 9.73 -1.56
C TYR A 49 12.80 8.81 -1.16
N GLY A 50 12.34 8.94 0.08
CA GLY A 50 11.20 8.18 0.57
C GLY A 50 11.51 6.69 0.68
N ILE A 51 10.63 5.84 0.15
CA ILE A 51 10.80 4.39 0.13
C ILE A 51 11.29 3.98 -1.27
N VAL A 52 12.44 3.32 -1.31
CA VAL A 52 13.11 2.87 -2.53
C VAL A 52 13.00 1.36 -2.64
N ILE A 53 12.55 0.87 -3.80
CA ILE A 53 12.54 -0.57 -4.10
C ILE A 53 13.77 -0.88 -4.94
N LEU A 54 14.75 -1.53 -4.32
CA LEU A 54 15.84 -2.17 -5.02
C LEU A 54 15.29 -3.42 -5.71
N SER A 55 15.64 -3.63 -6.97
CA SER A 55 15.30 -4.86 -7.68
C SER A 55 16.43 -5.33 -8.57
N GLY A 56 16.46 -6.63 -8.82
CA GLY A 56 17.50 -7.22 -9.64
C GLY A 56 17.29 -8.72 -9.87
N ARG A 57 18.35 -9.34 -10.39
CA ARG A 57 18.35 -10.76 -10.74
C ARG A 57 19.51 -11.50 -10.11
N SER A 58 19.36 -12.80 -9.91
CA SER A 58 20.46 -13.68 -9.55
C SER A 58 20.41 -14.97 -10.36
N LYS A 59 21.56 -15.61 -10.55
CA LYS A 59 21.66 -16.87 -11.28
C LYS A 59 22.80 -17.69 -10.73
N ASP A 60 22.57 -18.98 -10.58
CA ASP A 60 23.62 -19.93 -10.27
C ASP A 60 23.92 -20.78 -11.53
N PRO A 61 25.19 -20.92 -11.96
CA PRO A 61 25.52 -21.62 -13.21
C PRO A 61 25.28 -23.13 -13.16
N ASP A 62 25.41 -23.77 -11.99
CA ASP A 62 25.38 -25.21 -11.79
C ASP A 62 24.29 -25.67 -10.79
N GLY A 63 23.44 -24.76 -10.33
CA GLY A 63 22.39 -25.00 -9.35
C GLY A 63 21.35 -23.88 -9.28
N LYS A 64 20.95 -23.52 -8.05
CA LYS A 64 19.95 -22.48 -7.77
C LYS A 64 20.43 -21.58 -6.63
N VAL A 65 20.18 -20.29 -6.78
CA VAL A 65 20.36 -19.33 -5.69
C VAL A 65 19.32 -19.60 -4.60
N LYS A 66 19.78 -19.70 -3.35
CA LYS A 66 18.95 -19.91 -2.16
C LYS A 66 18.60 -18.61 -1.44
N VAL A 67 19.52 -17.66 -1.41
CA VAL A 67 19.34 -16.38 -0.70
C VAL A 67 19.96 -15.24 -1.52
N VAL A 68 19.32 -14.08 -1.50
CA VAL A 68 19.94 -12.80 -1.88
C VAL A 68 19.91 -11.93 -0.64
N GLU A 69 21.02 -11.25 -0.36
CA GLU A 69 21.16 -10.37 0.79
C GLU A 69 21.57 -8.97 0.33
N VAL A 70 21.06 -7.95 1.02
CA VAL A 70 21.32 -6.53 0.79
C VAL A 70 21.86 -5.92 2.06
N LYS A 71 22.80 -4.99 1.94
CA LYS A 71 23.35 -4.20 3.03
C LYS A 71 23.45 -2.74 2.60
N VAL A 72 23.02 -1.83 3.46
CA VAL A 72 23.18 -0.38 3.28
C VAL A 72 24.37 0.09 4.10
N ASP A 73 25.30 0.78 3.47
CA ASP A 73 26.56 1.27 4.06
C ASP A 73 27.27 0.19 4.89
N ASP A 74 27.52 0.48 6.17
CA ASP A 74 28.16 -0.40 7.14
C ASP A 74 27.15 -1.14 8.05
N GLY A 75 25.87 -1.14 7.66
CA GLY A 75 24.80 -1.87 8.37
C GLY A 75 24.92 -3.39 8.25
N GLU A 76 23.86 -4.11 8.63
CA GLU A 76 23.82 -5.57 8.57
C GLU A 76 23.35 -6.07 7.20
N TRP A 77 23.66 -7.34 6.90
CA TRP A 77 23.11 -8.03 5.73
C TRP A 77 21.69 -8.50 6.03
N GLU A 78 20.74 -8.06 5.23
CA GLU A 78 19.33 -8.43 5.32
C GLU A 78 18.88 -9.21 4.10
N GLN A 79 18.00 -10.18 4.30
CA GLN A 79 17.52 -11.03 3.22
C GLN A 79 16.52 -10.29 2.33
N ALA A 80 16.75 -10.34 1.01
CA ALA A 80 15.83 -9.83 0.00
C ALA A 80 14.63 -10.77 -0.23
N HIS A 81 13.55 -10.21 -0.79
CA HIS A 81 12.40 -10.97 -1.26
C HIS A 81 12.72 -11.62 -2.60
N GLY A 82 12.44 -12.92 -2.73
CA GLY A 82 12.76 -13.67 -3.94
C GLY A 82 14.25 -13.98 -4.10
N THR A 83 14.59 -14.79 -5.10
CA THR A 83 15.98 -15.15 -5.39
C THR A 83 16.31 -14.87 -6.85
N LEU A 84 15.64 -15.53 -7.80
CA LEU A 84 15.87 -15.37 -9.23
C LEU A 84 15.62 -13.93 -9.69
N ASN A 85 14.42 -13.42 -9.41
CA ASN A 85 14.09 -12.00 -9.45
C ASN A 85 13.92 -11.59 -7.99
N TRP A 86 14.77 -10.70 -7.52
CA TRP A 86 14.79 -10.29 -6.12
C TRP A 86 14.41 -8.82 -5.98
N SER A 87 13.87 -8.47 -4.81
CA SER A 87 13.59 -7.09 -4.44
C SER A 87 13.86 -6.83 -2.96
N PHE A 88 14.26 -5.61 -2.62
CA PHE A 88 14.49 -5.18 -1.24
C PHE A 88 14.02 -3.74 -1.06
N TYR A 89 13.37 -3.44 0.06
CA TYR A 89 12.87 -2.10 0.34
C TYR A 89 13.87 -1.36 1.23
N VAL A 90 14.26 -0.15 0.84
CA VAL A 90 15.06 0.76 1.66
C VAL A 90 14.21 1.97 1.96
N ASP A 91 13.88 2.19 3.23
CA ASP A 91 13.24 3.44 3.65
C ASP A 91 14.32 4.49 3.91
N THR A 92 14.59 5.30 2.89
CA THR A 92 15.67 6.29 2.95
C THR A 92 15.42 7.39 3.97
N ARG A 93 14.20 7.52 4.49
CA ARG A 93 13.85 8.49 5.55
C ARG A 93 14.46 8.13 6.91
N ASP A 94 15.04 6.94 7.08
CA ASP A 94 15.85 6.58 8.25
C ASP A 94 17.34 6.85 8.06
N LEU A 95 17.73 7.34 6.89
CA LEU A 95 19.12 7.60 6.53
C LEU A 95 19.34 9.11 6.45
N GLU A 96 20.58 9.52 6.69
CA GLU A 96 20.99 10.90 6.45
C GLU A 96 20.90 11.25 4.96
N ASN A 97 20.77 12.53 4.63
CA ASN A 97 20.89 12.96 3.24
C ASN A 97 22.36 12.92 2.81
N GLY A 98 22.61 12.47 1.57
CA GLY A 98 23.97 12.34 1.04
C GLY A 98 24.20 11.08 0.24
N TRP A 99 25.46 10.72 0.05
CA TRP A 99 25.84 9.52 -0.69
C TRP A 99 25.84 8.29 0.20
N HIS A 100 25.06 7.29 -0.18
CA HIS A 100 25.00 5.99 0.48
C HIS A 100 25.39 4.89 -0.50
N THR A 101 25.99 3.81 -0.01
CA THR A 101 26.38 2.65 -0.81
C THR A 101 25.53 1.45 -0.48
N ILE A 102 24.90 0.87 -1.49
CA ILE A 102 24.16 -0.38 -1.39
C ILE A 102 25.07 -1.52 -1.84
N TYR A 103 25.11 -2.59 -1.06
CA TYR A 103 25.83 -3.82 -1.35
C TYR A 103 24.84 -4.97 -1.49
N VAL A 104 25.04 -5.84 -2.48
CA VAL A 104 24.19 -7.01 -2.73
C VAL A 104 25.03 -8.24 -3.00
N ARG A 105 24.66 -9.39 -2.42
CA ARG A 105 25.28 -10.69 -2.69
C ARG A 105 24.24 -11.80 -2.76
N SER A 106 24.52 -12.85 -3.51
CA SER A 106 23.69 -14.07 -3.55
C SER A 106 24.43 -15.28 -2.97
N PHE A 107 23.68 -16.26 -2.47
CA PHE A 107 24.18 -17.48 -1.85
C PHE A 107 23.42 -18.70 -2.38
N ASP A 108 24.15 -19.74 -2.80
CA ASP A 108 23.59 -20.98 -3.37
C ASP A 108 23.46 -22.14 -2.34
N GLY A 109 23.90 -21.91 -1.10
CA GLY A 109 23.99 -22.94 -0.05
C GLY A 109 25.40 -23.42 0.25
N HIS A 110 26.39 -23.06 -0.56
CA HIS A 110 27.79 -23.42 -0.42
C HIS A 110 28.73 -22.21 -0.57
N LEU A 111 28.49 -21.34 -1.56
CA LEU A 111 29.31 -20.19 -1.90
C LEU A 111 28.48 -18.92 -2.06
N TYR A 112 29.09 -17.78 -1.69
CA TYR A 112 28.58 -16.45 -2.00
C TYR A 112 29.09 -15.97 -3.36
N SER A 113 28.29 -15.16 -4.04
CA SER A 113 28.68 -14.39 -5.22
C SER A 113 29.76 -13.35 -4.88
N GLU A 114 30.34 -12.74 -5.91
CA GLU A 114 30.96 -11.42 -5.75
C GLU A 114 29.90 -10.40 -5.32
N ILE A 115 30.33 -9.37 -4.57
CA ILE A 115 29.43 -8.31 -4.09
C ILE A 115 29.19 -7.31 -5.23
N ALA A 116 27.93 -7.18 -5.64
CA ALA A 116 27.49 -6.06 -6.46
C ALA A 116 27.30 -4.82 -5.58
N ARG A 117 27.60 -3.63 -6.11
CA ARG A 117 27.41 -2.38 -5.38
C ARG A 117 26.92 -1.25 -6.28
N ILE A 118 26.11 -0.36 -5.72
CA ILE A 118 25.72 0.92 -6.33
C ILE A 118 25.81 2.03 -5.29
N SER A 119 26.05 3.26 -5.73
CA SER A 119 25.95 4.45 -4.86
C SER A 119 24.68 5.22 -5.19
N LEU A 120 23.94 5.66 -4.19
CA LEU A 120 22.71 6.44 -4.34
C LEU A 120 22.86 7.78 -3.62
N LEU A 121 22.28 8.84 -4.18
CA LEU A 121 22.21 10.15 -3.54
C LEU A 121 20.82 10.29 -2.88
N ILE A 122 20.79 10.22 -1.55
CA ILE A 122 19.57 10.33 -0.75
C ILE A 122 19.27 11.81 -0.48
N GLU A 123 18.05 12.24 -0.80
CA GLU A 123 17.56 13.61 -0.61
C GLU A 123 16.10 13.63 -0.15
N ASN A 124 15.86 13.35 1.14
CA ASN A 124 14.51 13.34 1.72
C ASN A 124 13.96 14.72 2.08
N GLU A 125 14.83 15.69 2.35
CA GLU A 125 14.40 16.99 2.88
C GLU A 125 14.12 17.99 1.76
N ILE A 126 12.87 18.45 1.71
CA ILE A 126 12.48 19.63 0.93
C ILE A 126 11.93 20.64 1.93
N ILE A 127 12.67 21.74 2.14
CA ILE A 127 12.26 22.80 3.06
C ILE A 127 11.00 23.48 2.51
N THR A 128 9.93 23.45 3.30
CA THR A 128 8.67 24.14 3.01
C THR A 128 8.06 24.61 4.33
N ASP A 129 7.38 25.76 4.29
CA ASP A 129 6.59 26.34 5.38
C ASP A 129 5.11 25.91 5.33
N VAL A 130 4.79 24.92 4.49
CA VAL A 130 3.42 24.44 4.32
C VAL A 130 3.17 23.20 5.17
N HIS A 131 2.25 23.31 6.11
CA HIS A 131 1.93 22.26 7.08
C HIS A 131 0.74 21.40 6.61
N ARG A 132 0.87 20.76 5.44
CA ARG A 132 -0.17 19.86 4.90
C ARG A 132 0.43 18.52 4.49
N TRP A 133 -0.19 17.42 4.90
CA TRP A 133 0.29 16.05 4.64
C TRP A 133 -0.80 15.14 4.08
N GLY A 134 -0.43 14.33 3.08
CA GLY A 134 -1.34 13.38 2.43
C GLY A 134 -0.84 11.94 2.53
N LEU A 135 -1.70 11.01 2.95
CA LEU A 135 -1.42 9.58 2.92
C LEU A 135 -2.50 8.85 2.13
N PHE A 136 -2.11 8.21 1.03
CA PHE A 136 -2.99 7.43 0.18
C PHE A 136 -2.58 5.97 0.25
N VAL A 137 -3.49 5.08 0.63
CA VAL A 137 -3.25 3.65 0.82
C VAL A 137 -4.24 2.89 -0.05
N ALA A 138 -3.74 2.16 -1.03
CA ALA A 138 -4.57 1.40 -1.97
C ALA A 138 -4.10 -0.06 -2.07
N VAL A 139 -5.00 -1.00 -1.84
CA VAL A 139 -4.70 -2.44 -1.83
C VAL A 139 -5.67 -3.15 -2.74
N ALA A 140 -5.18 -3.62 -3.88
CA ALA A 140 -6.00 -4.05 -5.00
C ALA A 140 -5.81 -5.52 -5.38
N ASN A 141 -4.56 -6.01 -5.33
CA ASN A 141 -4.18 -7.22 -6.05
C ASN A 141 -3.59 -8.34 -5.18
N VAL A 142 -3.86 -8.33 -3.86
CA VAL A 142 -3.41 -9.35 -2.90
C VAL A 142 -3.59 -10.76 -3.45
N GLU A 143 -2.50 -11.53 -3.52
CA GLU A 143 -2.41 -12.78 -4.30
C GLU A 143 -3.52 -13.79 -3.93
N ASP A 144 -3.78 -13.97 -2.63
CA ASP A 144 -4.77 -14.92 -2.10
C ASP A 144 -6.23 -14.46 -2.21
N ILE A 145 -6.49 -13.24 -2.71
CA ILE A 145 -7.84 -12.74 -2.93
C ILE A 145 -8.24 -12.92 -4.39
N GLU A 146 -9.28 -13.72 -4.64
CA GLU A 146 -9.74 -14.06 -6.00
C GLU A 146 -10.16 -12.82 -6.81
N THR A 147 -10.95 -11.91 -6.20
CA THR A 147 -11.42 -10.71 -6.88
C THR A 147 -10.34 -9.63 -6.87
N LYS A 148 -9.63 -9.43 -7.98
CA LYS A 148 -8.66 -8.33 -8.11
C LYS A 148 -9.36 -7.00 -8.38
N LEU A 149 -8.91 -5.93 -7.72
CA LEU A 149 -9.43 -4.57 -7.91
C LEU A 149 -8.59 -3.75 -8.88
N GLY A 150 -7.52 -4.30 -9.45
CA GLY A 150 -6.71 -3.69 -10.49
C GLY A 150 -6.01 -2.37 -10.09
N ASN A 151 -5.31 -1.76 -11.05
CA ASN A 151 -4.50 -0.57 -10.79
C ASN A 151 -5.31 0.73 -10.71
N GLY A 152 -6.64 0.68 -10.88
CA GLY A 152 -7.51 1.86 -10.86
C GLY A 152 -7.48 2.65 -9.56
N MET A 153 -7.23 2.00 -8.43
CA MET A 153 -7.09 2.68 -7.13
C MET A 153 -5.81 3.49 -7.03
N LEU A 154 -4.69 2.97 -7.56
CA LEU A 154 -3.46 3.74 -7.68
C LEU A 154 -3.65 4.96 -8.59
N ASN A 155 -4.31 4.78 -9.74
CA ASN A 155 -4.58 5.88 -10.66
C ASN A 155 -5.40 6.99 -9.99
N LEU A 156 -6.41 6.62 -9.20
CA LEU A 156 -7.23 7.57 -8.44
C LEU A 156 -6.43 8.26 -7.33
N ALA A 157 -5.57 7.53 -6.61
CA ALA A 157 -4.67 8.09 -5.61
C ALA A 157 -3.74 9.15 -6.23
N GLU A 158 -3.15 8.86 -7.39
CA GLU A 158 -2.29 9.82 -8.08
C GLU A 158 -3.08 11.00 -8.69
N ASP A 159 -4.31 10.81 -9.18
CA ASP A 159 -5.16 11.92 -9.64
C ASP A 159 -5.50 12.87 -8.48
N MET A 160 -5.84 12.33 -7.31
CA MET A 160 -6.01 13.11 -6.08
C MET A 160 -4.71 13.80 -5.67
N ALA A 161 -3.59 13.08 -5.58
CA ALA A 161 -2.31 13.67 -5.19
C ALA A 161 -1.88 14.81 -6.12
N ARG A 162 -2.04 14.67 -7.45
CA ARG A 162 -1.75 15.76 -8.41
C ARG A 162 -2.62 16.98 -8.12
N TYR A 163 -3.92 16.80 -7.92
CA TYR A 163 -4.83 17.91 -7.58
C TYR A 163 -4.49 18.55 -6.23
N PHE A 164 -4.14 17.76 -5.23
CA PHE A 164 -3.76 18.26 -3.91
C PHE A 164 -2.51 19.14 -3.99
N ILE A 165 -1.54 18.74 -4.81
CA ILE A 165 -0.33 19.53 -5.08
C ILE A 165 -0.68 20.80 -5.86
N SER A 166 -1.40 20.69 -6.97
CA SER A 166 -1.60 21.81 -7.90
C SER A 166 -2.67 22.81 -7.47
N ASN A 167 -3.65 22.39 -6.66
CA ASN A 167 -4.83 23.17 -6.35
C ASN A 167 -5.06 23.40 -4.85
N LEU A 168 -4.57 22.52 -3.99
CA LEU A 168 -4.76 22.59 -2.54
C LEU A 168 -3.46 22.92 -1.79
N GLY A 169 -2.36 23.11 -2.52
CA GLY A 169 -1.07 23.54 -1.96
C GLY A 169 -0.37 22.50 -1.10
N TYR A 170 -0.64 21.20 -1.27
CA TYR A 170 0.10 20.15 -0.57
C TYR A 170 1.51 20.00 -1.16
N PRO A 171 2.60 20.07 -0.38
CA PRO A 171 3.93 19.76 -0.88
C PRO A 171 4.01 18.30 -1.34
N ALA A 172 4.59 18.04 -2.51
CA ALA A 172 4.75 16.68 -3.03
C ALA A 172 5.55 15.79 -2.07
N SER A 173 6.58 16.36 -1.41
CA SER A 173 7.39 15.70 -0.37
C SER A 173 6.60 15.30 0.88
N HIS A 174 5.42 15.88 1.11
CA HIS A 174 4.54 15.55 2.24
C HIS A 174 3.46 14.53 1.86
N ILE A 175 3.49 14.02 0.63
CA ILE A 175 2.54 13.01 0.16
C ILE A 175 3.21 11.65 0.10
N THR A 176 2.55 10.66 0.69
CA THR A 176 2.90 9.24 0.58
C THR A 176 1.78 8.45 -0.09
N ILE A 177 2.13 7.63 -1.08
CA ILE A 177 1.23 6.69 -1.75
C ILE A 177 1.74 5.26 -1.52
N LEU A 178 0.98 4.48 -0.75
CA LEU A 178 1.23 3.07 -0.53
C LEU A 178 0.31 2.25 -1.45
N PHE A 179 0.87 1.37 -2.27
CA PHE A 179 0.09 0.52 -3.18
C PHE A 179 0.60 -0.90 -3.25
N ASP A 180 -0.28 -1.87 -2.99
CA ASP A 180 0.00 -3.31 -3.01
C ASP A 180 1.37 -3.65 -2.36
N ASP A 181 2.24 -4.39 -3.03
CA ASP A 181 3.62 -4.66 -2.61
C ASP A 181 4.64 -3.68 -3.20
N GLY A 182 4.19 -2.53 -3.70
CA GLY A 182 5.04 -1.59 -4.40
C GLY A 182 5.30 -1.97 -5.86
N TRP A 183 4.47 -2.84 -6.45
CA TRP A 183 4.57 -3.22 -7.86
C TRP A 183 3.27 -2.99 -8.63
N ILE A 184 3.42 -2.57 -9.88
CA ILE A 184 2.35 -2.63 -10.88
C ILE A 184 2.23 -4.05 -11.39
N ARG A 185 0.99 -4.51 -11.56
CA ARG A 185 0.68 -5.83 -12.10
C ARG A 185 -0.11 -5.75 -13.40
N ASP A 186 0.07 -6.75 -14.26
CA ASP A 186 -0.73 -6.93 -15.48
C ASP A 186 -2.10 -7.55 -15.17
N GLU A 187 -2.90 -7.80 -16.20
CA GLU A 187 -4.24 -8.41 -16.06
C GLU A 187 -4.20 -9.84 -15.50
N LYS A 188 -3.04 -10.51 -15.57
CA LYS A 188 -2.82 -11.85 -15.00
C LYS A 188 -2.31 -11.80 -13.56
N GLY A 189 -2.02 -10.62 -13.03
CA GLY A 189 -1.47 -10.41 -11.71
C GLY A 189 0.06 -10.48 -11.65
N GLU A 190 0.75 -10.58 -12.78
CA GLU A 190 2.20 -10.65 -12.82
C GLU A 190 2.83 -9.27 -12.66
N ARG A 191 3.93 -9.17 -11.89
CA ARG A 191 4.65 -7.90 -11.69
C ARG A 191 5.24 -7.40 -13.01
N ILE A 192 4.97 -6.14 -13.34
CA ILE A 192 5.50 -5.44 -14.53
C ILE A 192 6.71 -4.58 -14.17
N CYS A 193 6.53 -3.68 -13.20
CA CYS A 193 7.53 -2.71 -12.76
C CYS A 193 7.24 -2.21 -11.35
N THR A 194 8.24 -1.63 -10.69
CA THR A 194 8.07 -1.01 -9.38
C THR A 194 7.22 0.25 -9.48
N LEU A 195 6.73 0.77 -8.35
CA LEU A 195 6.01 2.05 -8.39
C LEU A 195 6.89 3.21 -8.87
N GLN A 196 8.17 3.15 -8.49
CA GLN A 196 9.17 4.16 -8.77
C GLN A 196 9.62 4.13 -10.23
N ASP A 197 9.58 3.01 -10.94
CA ASP A 197 10.04 2.95 -12.34
C ASP A 197 9.07 3.56 -13.36
N ARG A 198 7.87 3.96 -12.91
CA ARG A 198 6.86 4.52 -13.81
C ARG A 198 7.24 5.92 -14.32
N VAL A 199 7.04 6.13 -15.61
CA VAL A 199 7.25 7.43 -16.28
C VAL A 199 6.29 8.51 -15.79
N ASN A 200 5.08 8.14 -15.37
CA ASN A 200 4.03 9.07 -14.95
C ASN A 200 3.92 9.25 -13.43
N ARG A 201 4.88 8.74 -12.65
CA ARG A 201 4.95 8.97 -11.21
C ARG A 201 5.06 10.47 -10.90
N ILE A 202 4.66 10.87 -9.71
CA ILE A 202 4.77 12.26 -9.26
C ILE A 202 6.12 12.42 -8.57
N ASP A 203 6.95 13.34 -9.06
CA ASP A 203 8.25 13.61 -8.43
C ASP A 203 8.06 14.12 -6.99
N TYR A 204 8.94 13.68 -6.11
CA TYR A 204 8.98 13.94 -4.66
C TYR A 204 7.87 13.30 -3.82
N VAL A 205 6.85 12.69 -4.45
CA VAL A 205 5.90 11.83 -3.73
C VAL A 205 6.57 10.54 -3.32
N THR A 206 6.42 10.15 -2.05
CA THR A 206 6.93 8.86 -1.56
C THR A 206 6.01 7.74 -2.02
N TYR A 207 6.55 6.75 -2.74
CA TYR A 207 5.81 5.54 -3.12
C TYR A 207 6.33 4.34 -2.34
N GLY A 208 5.44 3.53 -1.78
CA GLY A 208 5.82 2.35 -0.99
C GLY A 208 4.81 1.20 -1.09
N PRO A 209 5.12 0.05 -0.46
CA PRO A 209 4.18 -1.04 -0.34
C PRO A 209 3.12 -0.72 0.74
N ALA A 210 1.88 -1.13 0.51
CA ALA A 210 0.75 -1.03 1.44
C ALA A 210 0.71 -2.21 2.42
N THR A 211 1.84 -2.54 3.03
CA THR A 211 1.92 -3.50 4.16
C THR A 211 1.59 -2.81 5.47
N LYS A 212 1.32 -3.59 6.52
CA LYS A 212 1.05 -3.02 7.85
C LYS A 212 2.21 -2.24 8.43
N ASP A 213 3.44 -2.74 8.26
CA ASP A 213 4.63 -2.03 8.72
C ASP A 213 4.74 -0.63 8.08
N TYR A 214 4.66 -0.55 6.75
CA TYR A 214 4.78 0.73 6.03
C TYR A 214 3.59 1.66 6.26
N LEU A 215 2.38 1.14 6.50
CA LEU A 215 1.24 1.94 6.94
C LEU A 215 1.53 2.60 8.30
N VAL A 216 1.91 1.80 9.31
CA VAL A 216 2.19 2.28 10.67
C VAL A 216 3.31 3.32 10.63
N ARG A 217 4.43 3.01 9.98
CA ARG A 217 5.58 3.92 9.87
C ARG A 217 5.23 5.23 9.15
N SER A 218 4.38 5.17 8.13
CA SER A 218 3.94 6.38 7.41
C SER A 218 3.02 7.25 8.27
N ILE A 219 2.12 6.65 9.05
CA ILE A 219 1.26 7.38 10.00
C ILE A 219 2.09 8.01 11.13
N GLU A 220 3.02 7.26 11.73
CA GLU A 220 3.85 7.78 12.83
C GLU A 220 4.72 8.96 12.38
N ARG A 221 5.38 8.86 11.21
CA ARG A 221 6.15 9.99 10.68
C ARG A 221 5.28 11.20 10.32
N LEU A 222 4.13 10.96 9.69
CA LEU A 222 3.19 12.02 9.38
C LEU A 222 2.74 12.74 10.66
N LYS A 223 2.41 12.00 11.72
CA LYS A 223 2.04 12.55 13.02
C LYS A 223 3.18 13.33 13.65
N GLU A 224 4.40 12.80 13.62
CA GLU A 224 5.59 13.45 14.16
C GLU A 224 5.80 14.82 13.52
N GLU A 225 5.68 14.92 12.19
CA GLU A 225 5.82 16.19 11.46
C GLU A 225 4.64 17.13 11.68
N ALA A 226 3.40 16.64 11.51
CA ALA A 226 2.20 17.47 11.65
C ALA A 226 2.03 18.00 13.09
N ASN A 227 2.36 17.21 14.11
CA ASN A 227 2.19 17.63 15.50
C ASN A 227 3.15 18.76 15.93
N LYS A 228 4.13 19.14 15.11
CA LYS A 228 5.02 20.28 15.35
C LYS A 228 4.30 21.62 15.18
N TYR A 229 3.20 21.66 14.43
CA TYR A 229 2.49 22.88 14.07
C TYR A 229 1.01 22.82 14.47
N ARG A 230 0.41 24.00 14.73
CA ARG A 230 -0.97 24.09 15.22
C ARG A 230 -2.00 24.17 14.10
N ASP A 231 -1.56 24.59 12.93
CA ASP A 231 -2.31 24.81 11.70
C ASP A 231 -2.14 23.64 10.72
N SER A 232 -1.71 22.48 11.21
CA SER A 232 -1.50 21.32 10.35
C SER A 232 -2.80 20.73 9.83
N GLU A 233 -2.83 20.45 8.53
CA GLU A 233 -3.90 19.74 7.84
C GLU A 233 -3.41 18.36 7.39
N VAL A 234 -4.19 17.33 7.66
CA VAL A 234 -3.90 15.95 7.26
C VAL A 234 -5.05 15.38 6.45
N PHE A 235 -4.71 14.78 5.32
CA PHE A 235 -5.62 13.97 4.53
C PHE A 235 -5.15 12.52 4.49
N ILE A 236 -6.03 11.58 4.84
CA ILE A 236 -5.76 10.14 4.73
C ILE A 236 -6.87 9.49 3.90
N TRP A 237 -6.49 8.73 2.88
CA TRP A 237 -7.39 7.91 2.10
C TRP A 237 -6.92 6.46 2.11
N ILE A 238 -7.80 5.54 2.50
CA ILE A 238 -7.54 4.11 2.53
C ILE A 238 -8.59 3.41 1.70
N SER A 239 -8.17 2.61 0.72
CA SER A 239 -9.08 1.82 -0.10
C SER A 239 -8.54 0.42 -0.40
N GLY A 240 -9.45 -0.54 -0.43
CA GLY A 240 -9.12 -1.93 -0.72
C GLY A 240 -10.31 -2.83 -0.41
N HIS A 241 -10.04 -4.13 -0.34
CA HIS A 241 -11.06 -5.06 0.13
C HIS A 241 -11.36 -4.82 1.62
N GLY A 242 -12.64 -4.86 1.97
CA GLY A 242 -13.05 -4.94 3.36
C GLY A 242 -13.39 -6.38 3.73
N VAL A 243 -13.13 -6.76 4.98
CA VAL A 243 -13.38 -8.13 5.45
C VAL A 243 -14.87 -8.31 5.75
N GLY A 244 -15.54 -9.20 5.01
CA GLY A 244 -16.97 -9.51 5.09
C GLY A 244 -17.27 -11.00 5.31
N GLU A 245 -18.54 -11.34 5.48
CA GLU A 245 -19.03 -12.65 5.97
C GLU A 245 -18.72 -13.89 5.09
N GLU A 246 -18.16 -13.75 3.88
CA GLU A 246 -18.03 -14.86 2.91
C GLU A 246 -16.60 -15.24 2.50
N GLY A 247 -15.54 -14.72 3.14
CA GLY A 247 -14.14 -15.06 2.81
C GLY A 247 -13.40 -15.81 3.91
N SER A 248 -13.29 -17.14 3.77
CA SER A 248 -12.25 -18.07 4.27
C SER A 248 -11.68 -18.02 5.70
N ILE A 249 -12.12 -17.16 6.62
CA ILE A 249 -11.84 -17.32 8.06
C ILE A 249 -13.10 -16.97 8.85
N GLY A 250 -13.86 -18.01 9.19
CA GLY A 250 -15.11 -17.91 9.93
C GLY A 250 -14.93 -17.32 11.33
N ARG A 251 -15.10 -16.01 11.47
CA ARG A 251 -15.87 -15.35 12.54
C ARG A 251 -15.81 -13.84 12.34
N LYS A 252 -16.97 -13.21 12.12
CA LYS A 252 -17.13 -11.81 12.47
C LYS A 252 -16.99 -11.69 13.99
N LEU A 253 -15.91 -11.06 14.44
CA LEU A 253 -15.90 -10.48 15.78
C LEU A 253 -17.01 -9.43 15.78
N ILE A 254 -18.02 -9.64 16.63
CA ILE A 254 -19.13 -8.71 16.80
C ILE A 254 -18.56 -7.30 17.02
N GLY A 255 -18.79 -6.38 16.06
CA GLY A 255 -18.53 -4.95 16.24
C GLY A 255 -17.23 -4.34 15.70
N ARG A 256 -16.57 -4.90 14.66
CA ARG A 256 -15.37 -4.27 14.05
C ARG A 256 -15.41 -4.25 12.52
N SER A 257 -14.89 -3.17 11.93
CA SER A 257 -14.63 -3.05 10.49
C SER A 257 -13.13 -3.20 10.25
N GLU A 258 -12.77 -3.77 9.10
CA GLU A 258 -11.39 -4.14 8.78
C GLU A 258 -11.12 -3.96 7.29
N VAL A 259 -9.96 -3.41 6.96
CA VAL A 259 -9.49 -3.22 5.58
C VAL A 259 -8.27 -4.10 5.35
N VAL A 260 -8.25 -4.78 4.21
CA VAL A 260 -7.13 -5.62 3.77
C VAL A 260 -5.93 -4.74 3.40
N LEU A 261 -4.77 -5.11 3.92
CA LEU A 261 -3.46 -4.65 3.53
C LEU A 261 -2.76 -5.73 2.70
N TRP A 262 -1.60 -5.42 2.12
CA TRP A 262 -0.90 -6.38 1.26
C TRP A 262 -0.57 -7.70 1.96
N ASP A 263 -0.13 -7.62 3.22
CA ASP A 263 0.38 -8.74 4.01
C ASP A 263 -0.52 -9.11 5.21
N SER A 264 -1.57 -8.34 5.45
CA SER A 264 -2.37 -8.42 6.66
C SER A 264 -3.64 -7.56 6.54
N THR A 265 -4.10 -7.00 7.64
CA THR A 265 -5.29 -6.16 7.75
C THR A 265 -5.08 -5.06 8.79
N ILE A 266 -5.90 -4.01 8.68
CA ILE A 266 -6.01 -2.95 9.69
C ILE A 266 -7.46 -2.80 10.13
N THR A 267 -7.69 -2.90 11.44
CA THR A 267 -9.01 -2.70 12.04
C THR A 267 -9.29 -1.23 12.34
N ASP A 268 -10.57 -0.88 12.47
CA ASP A 268 -11.03 0.45 12.89
C ASP A 268 -10.41 0.89 14.23
N ARG A 269 -10.25 -0.03 15.19
CA ARG A 269 -9.59 0.25 16.47
C ARG A 269 -8.09 0.48 16.31
N GLU A 270 -7.38 -0.38 15.60
CA GLU A 270 -5.93 -0.21 15.43
C GLU A 270 -5.62 1.12 14.71
N LEU A 271 -6.39 1.48 13.69
CA LEU A 271 -6.24 2.79 13.04
C LEU A 271 -6.58 3.95 13.99
N GLY A 272 -7.60 3.78 14.84
CA GLY A 272 -7.92 4.74 15.88
C GLY A 272 -6.81 4.95 16.91
N ASP A 273 -6.20 3.86 17.37
CA ASP A 273 -5.08 3.88 18.31
C ASP A 273 -3.85 4.55 17.67
N LEU A 274 -3.55 4.26 16.39
CA LEU A 274 -2.46 4.90 15.65
C LEU A 274 -2.67 6.41 15.48
N LEU A 275 -3.92 6.85 15.32
CA LEU A 275 -4.25 8.26 15.12
C LEU A 275 -4.60 9.00 16.42
N ASP A 276 -4.52 8.36 17.59
CA ASP A 276 -5.12 8.89 18.83
C ASP A 276 -4.55 10.26 19.23
N ASP A 277 -3.24 10.44 19.09
CA ASP A 277 -2.48 11.63 19.47
C ASP A 277 -2.16 12.58 18.29
N LEU A 278 -2.74 12.35 17.11
CA LEU A 278 -2.69 13.34 16.01
C LEU A 278 -3.47 14.61 16.41
N LYS A 279 -2.77 15.75 16.41
CA LYS A 279 -3.29 17.08 16.81
C LYS A 279 -3.80 17.92 15.63
N ALA A 280 -3.45 17.53 14.41
CA ALA A 280 -3.83 18.20 13.17
C ALA A 280 -5.33 18.05 12.87
N GLU A 281 -5.86 18.96 12.06
CA GLU A 281 -7.15 18.76 11.40
C GLU A 281 -7.06 17.55 10.46
N LEU A 282 -8.05 16.66 10.48
CA LEU A 282 -7.99 15.40 9.73
C LEU A 282 -9.24 15.21 8.87
N CYS A 283 -9.03 15.01 7.56
CA CYS A 283 -9.99 14.36 6.69
C CYS A 283 -9.54 12.92 6.43
N LEU A 284 -10.29 11.94 6.96
CA LEU A 284 -10.05 10.51 6.73
C LEU A 284 -11.18 9.93 5.88
N ILE A 285 -10.82 9.28 4.78
CA ILE A 285 -11.75 8.53 3.93
C ILE A 285 -11.33 7.06 3.91
N VAL A 286 -12.25 6.16 4.27
CA VAL A 286 -12.06 4.70 4.16
C VAL A 286 -13.09 4.14 3.18
N ASP A 287 -12.64 3.72 2.00
CA ASP A 287 -13.49 3.25 0.90
C ASP A 287 -13.25 1.75 0.66
N ALA A 288 -14.04 0.93 1.35
CA ALA A 288 -13.89 -0.52 1.44
C ALA A 288 -15.21 -1.15 1.91
N CYS A 289 -15.52 -2.36 1.43
CA CYS A 289 -16.72 -3.11 1.85
C CYS A 289 -16.86 -3.14 3.38
N TYR A 290 -18.07 -2.94 3.90
CA TYR A 290 -18.35 -3.02 5.35
C TYR A 290 -17.57 -2.01 6.24
N SER A 291 -17.09 -0.90 5.68
CA SER A 291 -16.23 0.09 6.37
C SER A 291 -16.93 0.98 7.41
N GLY A 292 -18.25 0.91 7.57
CA GLY A 292 -19.02 1.88 8.37
C GLY A 292 -18.58 2.07 9.84
N GLU A 293 -17.95 1.09 10.51
CA GLU A 293 -17.49 1.28 11.90
C GLU A 293 -16.31 2.27 12.00
N PHE A 294 -15.52 2.49 10.93
CA PHE A 294 -14.47 3.51 10.93
C PHE A 294 -15.04 4.91 11.21
N ALA A 295 -16.20 5.24 10.63
CA ALA A 295 -16.93 6.48 10.93
C ALA A 295 -17.75 6.42 12.23
N ASN A 296 -17.76 5.31 12.97
CA ASN A 296 -18.49 5.17 14.24
C ASN A 296 -20.00 5.51 14.12
N ARG A 297 -20.59 5.42 12.92
CA ARG A 297 -21.93 5.96 12.67
C ARG A 297 -23.01 4.87 12.65
N LEU A 298 -24.03 5.18 13.45
CA LEU A 298 -25.09 4.31 13.91
C LEU A 298 -26.06 3.93 12.79
N ILE A 299 -26.55 2.71 12.86
CA ILE A 299 -27.78 2.28 12.19
C ILE A 299 -28.94 2.92 12.97
N PHE A 300 -29.84 3.64 12.30
CA PHE A 300 -31.11 4.13 12.88
C PHE A 300 -31.01 4.88 14.23
N GLY A 301 -29.86 5.47 14.58
CA GLY A 301 -29.72 6.33 15.76
C GLY A 301 -29.41 5.64 17.11
N ILE A 302 -29.03 4.36 17.16
CA ILE A 302 -28.66 3.68 18.42
C ILE A 302 -27.13 3.62 18.59
N PRO A 303 -26.52 4.20 19.66
CA PRO A 303 -25.08 4.25 19.86
C PRO A 303 -24.39 2.87 19.88
N SER A 304 -23.29 2.71 19.12
CA SER A 304 -22.36 1.60 19.37
C SER A 304 -21.70 1.81 20.73
N ILE A 305 -21.62 0.75 21.52
CA ILE A 305 -20.99 0.75 22.85
C ILE A 305 -19.45 0.71 22.70
N LEU A 306 -18.94 0.32 21.53
CA LEU A 306 -17.51 0.28 21.18
C LEU A 306 -17.18 1.41 20.21
N LYS A 307 -16.30 2.32 20.62
CA LYS A 307 -15.83 3.43 19.78
C LYS A 307 -14.54 3.03 19.07
N SER A 308 -14.46 3.28 17.76
CA SER A 308 -13.22 3.13 16.97
C SER A 308 -12.07 4.03 17.44
N GLY A 309 -12.31 5.06 18.25
CA GLY A 309 -11.28 6.02 18.69
C GLY A 309 -10.94 7.10 17.65
N ILE A 310 -11.30 6.88 16.38
CA ILE A 310 -10.95 7.77 15.27
C ILE A 310 -11.66 9.14 15.34
N PRO A 311 -13.00 9.26 15.49
CA PRO A 311 -13.65 10.56 15.49
C PRO A 311 -13.32 11.35 16.78
N LYS A 312 -12.70 12.51 16.59
CA LYS A 312 -12.33 13.49 17.62
C LYS A 312 -12.51 14.89 17.05
N ASP A 313 -12.42 15.90 17.90
CA ASP A 313 -12.50 17.31 17.49
C ASP A 313 -11.49 17.61 16.38
N GLY A 314 -11.90 18.42 15.40
CA GLY A 314 -11.09 18.74 14.22
C GLY A 314 -11.05 17.65 13.14
N ARG A 315 -11.82 16.56 13.29
CA ARG A 315 -11.80 15.43 12.34
C ARG A 315 -13.11 15.24 11.59
N ILE A 316 -13.00 15.00 10.29
CA ILE A 316 -14.06 14.43 9.45
C ILE A 316 -13.64 13.02 9.05
N VAL A 317 -14.49 12.05 9.35
CA VAL A 317 -14.30 10.63 9.00
C VAL A 317 -15.41 10.19 8.08
N ILE A 318 -15.05 9.74 6.88
CA ILE A 318 -15.96 9.31 5.82
C ILE A 318 -15.72 7.83 5.53
N THR A 319 -16.80 7.09 5.29
CA THR A 319 -16.73 5.73 4.75
C THR A 319 -17.48 5.64 3.43
N GLY A 320 -16.92 4.93 2.45
CA GLY A 320 -17.59 4.67 1.17
C GLY A 320 -18.83 3.79 1.33
N GLU A 321 -18.86 3.00 2.40
CA GLU A 321 -19.87 1.99 2.67
C GLU A 321 -20.42 2.07 4.09
N SER A 322 -21.61 1.52 4.29
CA SER A 322 -22.10 1.16 5.62
C SER A 322 -21.42 -0.11 6.14
N ARG A 323 -21.60 -0.41 7.43
CA ARG A 323 -21.12 -1.66 8.07
C ARG A 323 -21.76 -2.96 7.54
N PHE A 324 -22.74 -2.88 6.62
CA PHE A 324 -23.48 -4.03 6.09
C PHE A 324 -23.46 -4.13 4.57
N SER A 325 -22.80 -3.20 3.89
CA SER A 325 -22.88 -3.09 2.44
C SER A 325 -21.56 -3.41 1.77
N LYS A 326 -21.64 -4.08 0.63
CA LYS A 326 -20.53 -4.22 -0.31
C LYS A 326 -20.35 -2.90 -1.07
N GLY A 327 -19.10 -2.54 -1.34
CA GLY A 327 -18.72 -1.42 -2.18
C GLY A 327 -18.67 -1.79 -3.65
N TYR A 328 -18.44 -0.79 -4.51
CA TYR A 328 -18.13 -1.02 -5.92
C TYR A 328 -16.86 -0.28 -6.31
N ALA A 329 -15.91 -1.01 -6.87
CA ALA A 329 -14.70 -0.46 -7.45
C ALA A 329 -14.52 -0.96 -8.88
N SER A 330 -14.18 -0.03 -9.76
CA SER A 330 -13.78 -0.33 -11.13
C SER A 330 -12.29 -0.63 -11.16
N THR A 331 -11.88 -1.70 -11.83
CA THR A 331 -10.47 -2.07 -11.98
C THR A 331 -9.62 -1.03 -12.70
N ILE A 332 -10.28 -0.13 -13.44
CA ILE A 332 -9.65 0.93 -14.25
C ILE A 332 -9.63 2.26 -13.50
N SER A 333 -10.67 2.56 -12.73
CA SER A 333 -10.90 3.92 -12.20
C SER A 333 -11.01 4.02 -10.68
N GLY A 334 -10.98 2.89 -9.96
CA GLY A 334 -11.06 2.85 -8.50
C GLY A 334 -12.50 2.86 -7.96
N PRO A 335 -12.66 3.06 -6.64
CA PRO A 335 -13.95 2.98 -5.96
C PRO A 335 -14.91 4.11 -6.36
N LEU A 336 -16.18 3.76 -6.59
CA LEU A 336 -17.19 4.69 -7.10
C LEU A 336 -17.45 5.86 -6.15
N PHE A 337 -17.49 5.61 -4.84
CA PHE A 337 -17.76 6.67 -3.88
C PHE A 337 -16.66 7.74 -3.91
N THR A 338 -15.39 7.35 -3.72
CA THR A 338 -14.27 8.31 -3.76
C THR A 338 -14.21 9.03 -5.10
N ARG A 339 -14.44 8.35 -6.24
CA ARG A 339 -14.48 9.00 -7.56
C ARG A 339 -15.51 10.13 -7.62
N LEU A 340 -16.73 9.89 -7.13
CA LEU A 340 -17.79 10.90 -7.15
C LEU A 340 -17.53 12.02 -6.15
N TRP A 341 -17.00 11.68 -4.97
CA TRP A 341 -16.58 12.66 -3.96
C TRP A 341 -15.52 13.60 -4.55
N PHE A 342 -14.47 13.03 -5.14
CA PHE A 342 -13.39 13.78 -5.74
C PHE A 342 -13.83 14.55 -6.99
N GLU A 343 -14.72 14.00 -7.83
CA GLU A 343 -15.32 14.75 -8.94
C GLU A 343 -16.05 15.99 -8.42
N GLY A 344 -16.86 15.83 -7.37
CA GLY A 344 -17.58 16.93 -6.74
C GLY A 344 -16.66 18.05 -6.28
N LEU A 345 -15.59 17.68 -5.58
CA LEU A 345 -14.54 18.58 -5.10
C LEU A 345 -13.82 19.28 -6.26
N LYS A 346 -13.17 18.50 -7.14
CA LYS A 346 -12.25 19.05 -8.15
C LYS A 346 -12.91 19.88 -9.24
N THR A 347 -14.21 19.66 -9.48
CA THR A 347 -14.95 20.37 -10.53
C THR A 347 -15.82 21.51 -10.00
N GLY A 348 -15.94 21.69 -8.69
CA GLY A 348 -16.87 22.64 -8.08
C GLY A 348 -18.35 22.21 -8.14
N LYS A 349 -18.68 21.05 -8.73
CA LYS A 349 -20.07 20.59 -8.89
C LYS A 349 -20.79 20.34 -7.56
N ALA A 350 -20.03 20.08 -6.50
CA ALA A 350 -20.56 19.82 -5.16
C ALA A 350 -20.95 21.10 -4.39
N ASP A 351 -20.59 22.29 -4.88
CA ASP A 351 -20.91 23.56 -4.24
C ASP A 351 -22.43 23.70 -3.97
N GLY A 352 -22.75 23.85 -2.68
CA GLY A 352 -24.08 23.96 -2.10
C GLY A 352 -24.84 22.66 -1.88
N PHE A 353 -24.17 21.50 -1.86
CA PHE A 353 -24.77 20.22 -1.49
C PHE A 353 -24.81 20.00 0.02
N LYS A 354 -26.00 19.75 0.58
CA LYS A 354 -26.17 19.48 2.01
C LYS A 354 -26.97 18.21 2.26
N GLY A 355 -26.91 17.67 3.47
CA GLY A 355 -27.61 16.42 3.82
C GLY A 355 -29.12 16.47 3.59
N GLY A 356 -29.77 17.58 3.90
CA GLY A 356 -31.23 17.72 3.80
C GLY A 356 -31.99 16.73 4.69
N VAL A 357 -33.27 16.51 4.38
CA VAL A 357 -34.13 15.56 5.10
C VAL A 357 -33.56 14.14 4.94
N LEU A 358 -33.44 13.39 6.03
CA LEU A 358 -32.84 12.04 6.09
C LEU A 358 -31.35 11.96 5.66
N LYS A 359 -30.63 13.08 5.56
CA LYS A 359 -29.20 13.12 5.17
C LYS A 359 -28.92 12.44 3.81
N LEU A 360 -29.88 12.50 2.88
CA LEU A 360 -29.81 11.85 1.56
C LEU A 360 -29.02 12.63 0.51
N GLY A 361 -28.57 13.85 0.83
CA GLY A 361 -27.85 14.72 -0.11
C GLY A 361 -28.81 15.42 -1.09
N ARG A 362 -28.87 16.75 -1.02
CA ARG A 362 -29.61 17.60 -1.95
C ARG A 362 -28.82 18.85 -2.28
N ARG A 363 -28.84 19.24 -3.55
CA ARG A 363 -28.38 20.57 -3.96
C ARG A 363 -29.38 21.60 -3.44
N THR A 364 -28.90 22.59 -2.71
CA THR A 364 -29.74 23.68 -2.24
C THR A 364 -30.06 24.65 -3.39
N HIS A 365 -31.25 25.26 -3.35
CA HIS A 365 -31.67 26.29 -4.31
C HIS A 365 -31.33 27.71 -3.84
N LEU A 366 -30.93 27.86 -2.57
CA LEU A 366 -30.61 29.14 -1.96
C LEU A 366 -29.17 29.53 -2.32
N ARG A 367 -29.00 30.68 -2.97
CA ARG A 367 -27.70 31.18 -3.43
C ARG A 367 -26.68 31.42 -2.30
N PHE A 368 -27.14 31.66 -1.07
CA PHE A 368 -26.26 31.88 0.07
C PHE A 368 -25.42 30.65 0.44
N PHE A 369 -25.90 29.44 0.14
CA PHE A 369 -25.13 28.21 0.36
C PHE A 369 -24.26 27.86 -0.86
N ARG A 370 -23.98 28.82 -1.75
CA ARG A 370 -23.07 28.64 -2.87
C ARG A 370 -22.01 29.71 -2.80
N ASP A 371 -20.98 29.44 -2.02
CA ASP A 371 -19.89 30.39 -1.77
C ASP A 371 -18.79 30.32 -2.84
N GLY A 372 -18.93 29.41 -3.82
CA GLY A 372 -17.99 29.23 -4.91
C GLY A 372 -16.80 28.34 -4.56
N ARG A 373 -16.80 27.76 -3.35
CA ARG A 373 -15.85 26.74 -2.91
C ARG A 373 -16.58 25.42 -2.71
N VAL A 374 -15.83 24.36 -2.45
CA VAL A 374 -16.41 23.05 -2.12
C VAL A 374 -15.79 22.53 -0.85
N SER A 375 -16.63 22.26 0.15
CA SER A 375 -16.19 21.61 1.38
C SER A 375 -16.16 20.08 1.25
N VAL A 376 -15.47 19.43 2.19
CA VAL A 376 -15.42 17.97 2.31
C VAL A 376 -16.83 17.38 2.46
N GLU A 377 -17.71 18.05 3.22
CA GLU A 377 -19.08 17.67 3.48
C GLU A 377 -19.97 17.81 2.24
N GLU A 378 -19.78 18.90 1.48
CA GLU A 378 -20.47 19.12 0.22
C GLU A 378 -20.14 18.05 -0.80
N ALA A 379 -18.85 17.73 -0.96
CA ALA A 379 -18.38 16.63 -1.81
C ALA A 379 -18.98 15.28 -1.37
N PHE A 380 -19.10 15.02 -0.06
CA PHE A 380 -19.77 13.83 0.46
C PHE A 380 -21.25 13.77 0.08
N TYR A 381 -21.99 14.86 0.26
CA TYR A 381 -23.41 14.90 -0.06
C TYR A 381 -23.69 14.88 -1.57
N TYR A 382 -22.79 15.45 -2.36
CA TYR A 382 -22.76 15.31 -3.81
C TYR A 382 -22.64 13.84 -4.21
N ALA A 383 -21.63 13.12 -3.70
CA ALA A 383 -21.41 11.72 -4.00
C ALA A 383 -22.62 10.84 -3.65
N ARG A 384 -23.19 11.00 -2.44
CA ARG A 384 -24.42 10.30 -2.03
C ARG A 384 -25.59 10.59 -2.96
N CYS A 385 -25.75 11.84 -3.40
CA CYS A 385 -26.81 12.21 -4.31
C CYS A 385 -26.63 11.55 -5.69
N MET A 386 -25.40 11.51 -6.19
CA MET A 386 -25.07 10.91 -7.49
C MET A 386 -25.23 9.39 -7.48
N ILE A 387 -24.79 8.70 -6.44
CA ILE A 387 -25.04 7.25 -6.28
C ILE A 387 -26.55 6.98 -6.38
N ARG A 388 -27.36 7.70 -5.60
CA ARG A 388 -28.82 7.51 -5.59
C ARG A 388 -29.51 7.79 -6.92
N LYS A 389 -29.04 8.79 -7.68
CA LYS A 389 -29.70 9.25 -8.92
C LYS A 389 -29.22 8.50 -10.15
N ASN A 390 -27.92 8.28 -10.26
CA ASN A 390 -27.25 7.84 -11.48
C ASN A 390 -26.76 6.39 -11.41
N TYR A 391 -26.66 5.82 -10.21
CA TYR A 391 -26.12 4.47 -9.96
C TYR A 391 -27.03 3.68 -9.01
N LYS A 392 -28.30 3.52 -9.42
CA LYS A 392 -29.37 2.97 -8.55
C LYS A 392 -29.08 1.54 -8.09
N GLU A 393 -28.34 0.78 -8.88
CA GLU A 393 -27.85 -0.56 -8.56
C GLU A 393 -26.91 -0.58 -7.35
N PHE A 394 -26.24 0.54 -7.04
CA PHE A 394 -25.31 0.68 -5.92
C PHE A 394 -25.89 1.50 -4.75
N ILE A 395 -27.21 1.73 -4.72
CA ILE A 395 -27.87 2.51 -3.66
C ILE A 395 -27.65 1.95 -2.25
N LEU A 396 -27.36 0.65 -2.15
CA LEU A 396 -27.08 -0.04 -0.90
C LEU A 396 -25.70 0.27 -0.31
N MET A 397 -24.78 0.90 -1.04
CA MET A 397 -23.47 1.32 -0.49
C MET A 397 -23.64 2.21 0.77
N GLN A 398 -24.62 3.12 0.77
CA GLN A 398 -24.93 4.00 1.89
C GLN A 398 -23.71 4.66 2.59
N PRO A 399 -22.87 5.44 1.86
CA PRO A 399 -21.66 6.07 2.41
C PRO A 399 -21.91 6.86 3.71
N GLN A 400 -21.02 6.81 4.70
CA GLN A 400 -21.24 7.48 5.99
C GLN A 400 -20.26 8.63 6.22
N ILE A 401 -20.67 9.61 7.03
CA ILE A 401 -19.82 10.73 7.46
C ILE A 401 -20.01 10.95 8.95
N ASN A 402 -18.92 11.06 9.68
CA ASN A 402 -18.86 11.54 11.04
C ASN A 402 -18.04 12.81 11.06
N ASP A 403 -18.70 13.90 11.39
CA ASP A 403 -18.17 15.25 11.27
C ASP A 403 -18.08 15.81 12.70
N CYS A 404 -16.84 15.98 13.15
CA CYS A 404 -16.46 16.61 14.41
C CYS A 404 -15.62 17.88 14.14
N TYR A 405 -15.79 18.51 12.97
CA TYR A 405 -15.04 19.70 12.56
C TYR A 405 -15.87 21.00 12.66
N PRO A 406 -15.34 22.08 13.26
CA PRO A 406 -14.09 22.15 14.02
C PRO A 406 -14.21 21.58 15.43
N TYR A 407 -15.43 21.45 15.99
CA TYR A 407 -15.69 20.96 17.34
C TYR A 407 -16.81 19.90 17.39
N ARG A 408 -17.28 19.48 18.56
CA ARG A 408 -18.32 18.46 18.69
C ARG A 408 -19.74 19.03 18.57
N PHE A 409 -20.63 18.29 17.89
CA PHE A 409 -22.09 18.47 17.95
C PHE A 409 -22.57 18.74 19.41
N PRO A 410 -23.51 19.68 19.68
CA PRO A 410 -24.53 20.21 18.76
C PRO A 410 -24.26 21.60 18.14
N PHE A 411 -23.09 22.22 18.35
CA PHE A 411 -22.88 23.63 18.00
C PHE A 411 -21.98 23.89 16.78
N ASN A 412 -21.74 22.90 15.91
CA ASN A 412 -20.99 23.11 14.67
C ASN A 412 -21.84 23.70 13.55
N MET A 413 -21.36 24.80 12.98
CA MET A 413 -21.76 25.31 11.67
C MET A 413 -20.55 25.53 10.73
N GLY A 414 -19.38 24.95 11.05
CA GLY A 414 -18.19 25.01 10.19
C GLY A 414 -18.27 24.00 9.04
N GLU A 415 -17.49 24.25 8.01
CA GLU A 415 -17.29 23.37 6.85
C GLU A 415 -15.77 23.24 6.66
N MET A 416 -15.26 22.03 6.42
CA MET A 416 -13.83 21.82 6.18
C MET A 416 -13.52 22.01 4.70
N PHE A 417 -12.57 22.90 4.41
CA PHE A 417 -12.06 23.11 3.06
C PHE A 417 -10.60 22.68 3.06
N LEU A 418 -10.27 21.72 2.21
CA LEU A 418 -8.89 21.24 2.09
C LEU A 418 -8.03 22.32 1.44
N GLY A 419 -6.84 22.57 1.98
CA GLY A 419 -5.90 23.54 1.43
C GLY A 419 -6.14 24.99 1.86
N ASP A 420 -7.03 25.22 2.84
CA ASP A 420 -7.32 26.55 3.40
C ASP A 420 -6.24 27.09 4.34
#